data_AF-A0A642V4K8-F1
#
_entry.id   AF-A0A642V4K8-F1
#
_cell.length_a   1.000
_cell.length_b   1.000
_cell.length_c   1.000
_cell.angle_alpha   90.00
_cell.angle_beta   90.00
_cell.angle_gamma   90.00
#
_symmetry.space_group_name_H-M   'P 1'
#
loop_
_entity.id
_entity.type
_entity.pdbx_description
1 polymer ?
#
loop_
_entity_poly.entity_id
_entity_poly.type
_entity_poly.pdbx_seq_one_letter_code
_entity_poly.pdbx_strand_id
1 'polypeptide(L)'
;MAESSEATVSSPEDYNETERLENLRLIQEANVQAHPNNVRPVEGLIKKQKLNRRTSRTPQQESHATGEDVYCICHKPDNGEWMIACDFCDQWYHGTCIKLDESDSPLIVKYCCPPCVEKGKGQTVWRRKCRLKECKNPVDSKTTKYCCRAHGLLFFRAKLGPGAKYSNALDEGTLASLMDQCKNVEDFRALGGEVRQVDESEVLMKLDQQTLNVINAKKEQLEREVEDWQQRLKYLKLAKDRMKRVSEEVTQENGGKKKDICGLDPLFVNDDTETINNLALKESLEDRDDICMEERRKCVRHKDWTKIIAMEAEVGIDKCNHALNLLESQIHEMKNRAKIHALSSQT
;
A
#
# COMPACT_ATOMS: atom_id res chain seq x y z
N MET A 1 -30.87 26.11 5.07
CA MET A 1 -29.80 26.29 4.08
C MET A 1 -28.70 25.33 4.47
N ALA A 2 -28.68 24.15 3.85
CA ALA A 2 -27.68 23.14 4.09
C ALA A 2 -26.68 23.22 2.93
N GLU A 3 -25.45 23.62 3.23
CA GLU A 3 -24.33 23.57 2.30
C GLU A 3 -23.90 22.11 2.13
N SER A 4 -24.10 21.60 0.92
CA SER A 4 -23.58 20.32 0.47
C SER A 4 -22.09 20.46 0.15
N SER A 5 -21.25 19.78 0.92
CA SER A 5 -19.83 19.58 0.62
C SER A 5 -19.67 18.60 -0.54
N GLU A 6 -19.39 19.10 -1.74
CA GLU A 6 -18.99 18.28 -2.88
C GLU A 6 -17.53 17.82 -2.69
N ALA A 7 -17.34 16.52 -2.52
CA ALA A 7 -16.04 15.88 -2.63
C ALA A 7 -15.62 15.89 -4.11
N THR A 8 -14.64 16.70 -4.46
CA THR A 8 -14.04 16.71 -5.80
C THR A 8 -13.29 15.41 -6.05
N VAL A 9 -13.80 14.59 -6.98
CA VAL A 9 -13.11 13.40 -7.49
C VAL A 9 -11.97 13.85 -8.40
N SER A 10 -10.73 13.58 -7.98
CA SER A 10 -9.50 13.86 -8.75
C SER A 10 -9.38 12.98 -10.00
N SER A 11 -8.92 13.57 -11.12
CA SER A 11 -8.78 12.91 -12.42
C SER A 11 -7.68 11.82 -12.40
N PRO A 12 -7.77 10.75 -13.24
CA PRO A 12 -6.69 9.77 -13.41
C PRO A 12 -5.32 10.37 -13.79
N GLU A 13 -5.32 11.55 -14.40
CA GLU A 13 -4.11 12.30 -14.77
C GLU A 13 -3.45 12.97 -13.54
N ASP A 14 -4.26 13.40 -12.55
CA ASP A 14 -3.78 13.97 -11.28
C ASP A 14 -3.15 12.90 -10.38
N TYR A 15 -3.60 11.65 -10.49
CA TYR A 15 -3.05 10.51 -9.75
C TYR A 15 -1.61 10.17 -10.16
N ASN A 16 -1.25 10.39 -11.42
CA ASN A 16 0.10 10.12 -11.94
C ASN A 16 1.09 11.24 -11.60
N GLU A 17 0.65 12.50 -11.59
CA GLU A 17 1.51 13.63 -11.23
C GLU A 17 1.81 13.67 -9.72
N THR A 18 0.84 13.29 -8.88
CA THR A 18 1.07 13.16 -7.43
C THR A 18 2.10 12.07 -7.12
N GLU A 19 2.00 10.90 -7.74
CA GLU A 19 2.99 9.83 -7.60
C GLU A 19 4.37 10.25 -8.14
N ARG A 20 4.42 11.01 -9.23
CA ARG A 20 5.67 11.57 -9.75
C ARG A 20 6.34 12.53 -8.76
N LEU A 21 5.57 13.45 -8.17
CA LEU A 21 6.08 14.42 -7.20
C LEU A 21 6.55 13.73 -5.92
N GLU A 22 5.84 12.71 -5.46
CA GLU A 22 6.25 11.89 -4.32
C GLU A 22 7.57 11.15 -4.61
N ASN A 23 7.70 10.54 -5.79
CA ASN A 23 8.94 9.89 -6.21
C ASN A 23 10.12 10.89 -6.26
N LEU A 24 9.91 12.10 -6.78
CA LEU A 24 10.93 13.15 -6.78
C LEU A 24 11.36 13.54 -5.36
N ARG A 25 10.41 13.62 -4.43
CA ARG A 25 10.69 13.89 -3.02
C ARG A 25 11.52 12.77 -2.39
N LEU A 26 11.15 11.51 -2.61
CA LEU A 26 11.89 10.35 -2.09
C LEU A 26 13.32 10.28 -2.64
N ILE A 27 13.51 10.64 -3.91
CA ILE A 27 14.84 10.77 -4.53
C ILE A 27 15.66 11.85 -3.82
N GLN A 28 15.06 13.01 -3.55
CA GLN A 28 15.74 14.10 -2.88
C GLN A 28 16.15 13.72 -1.45
N GLU A 29 15.24 13.11 -0.68
CA GLU A 29 15.53 12.63 0.67
C GLU A 29 16.64 11.58 0.69
N ALA A 30 16.61 10.61 -0.24
CA ALA A 30 17.65 9.60 -0.38
C ALA A 30 19.01 10.19 -0.78
N ASN A 31 19.02 11.22 -1.64
CA ASN A 31 20.24 11.93 -2.01
C ASN A 31 20.84 12.67 -0.80
N VAL A 32 20.02 13.33 0.02
CA VAL A 32 20.50 14.04 1.23
C VAL A 32 21.16 13.06 2.20
N GLN A 33 20.57 11.88 2.39
CA GLN A 33 21.11 10.86 3.29
C GLN A 33 22.40 10.23 2.76
N ALA A 34 22.44 9.87 1.47
CA ALA A 34 23.58 9.14 0.89
C ALA A 34 24.75 10.06 0.51
N HIS A 35 24.47 11.31 0.14
CA HIS A 35 25.45 12.25 -0.37
C HIS A 35 25.23 13.66 0.22
N PRO A 36 25.39 13.84 1.55
CA PRO A 36 25.10 15.11 2.22
C PRO A 36 25.94 16.29 1.68
N ASN A 37 27.13 16.00 1.14
CA ASN A 37 28.02 17.02 0.56
C ASN A 37 27.67 17.36 -0.90
N ASN A 38 26.86 16.55 -1.58
CA ASN A 38 26.45 16.77 -2.97
C ASN A 38 25.04 17.35 -3.10
N VAL A 39 24.34 17.58 -1.98
CA VAL A 39 22.98 18.12 -1.95
C VAL A 39 22.96 19.39 -1.12
N ARG A 40 22.65 20.53 -1.75
CA ARG A 40 22.38 21.76 -0.99
C ARG A 40 20.98 21.68 -0.37
N PRO A 41 20.80 22.07 0.91
CA PRO A 41 19.47 22.19 1.52
C PRO A 41 18.59 23.15 0.72
N VAL A 42 17.32 22.77 0.49
CA VAL A 42 16.34 23.52 -0.31
C VAL A 42 16.04 24.91 0.29
N GLU A 43 16.31 25.12 1.59
CA GLU A 43 16.06 26.38 2.30
C GLU A 43 17.01 27.54 1.90
N GLY A 44 18.03 27.29 1.08
CA GLY A 44 19.02 28.29 0.67
C GLY A 44 18.68 29.13 -0.57
N LEU A 45 17.60 28.79 -1.31
CA LEU A 45 17.33 29.40 -2.62
C LEU A 45 16.57 30.74 -2.58
N ILE A 46 16.07 31.20 -1.43
CA ILE A 46 15.24 32.42 -1.33
C ILE A 46 15.94 33.65 -0.70
N LYS A 47 17.13 33.52 -0.08
CA LYS A 47 17.75 34.64 0.69
C LYS A 47 18.99 35.33 0.11
N LYS A 48 19.54 34.92 -1.03
CA LYS A 48 20.76 35.54 -1.59
C LYS A 48 20.54 36.62 -2.66
N GLN A 49 19.47 37.41 -2.54
CA GLN A 49 19.34 38.66 -3.29
C GLN A 49 19.55 39.94 -2.47
N LYS A 50 19.64 39.89 -1.13
CA LYS A 50 19.82 41.11 -0.32
C LYS A 50 20.55 40.84 1.00
N LEU A 51 21.89 40.79 0.99
CA LEU A 51 22.72 41.61 1.87
C LEU A 51 24.21 41.39 1.61
N ASN A 52 24.92 42.50 1.72
CA ASN A 52 26.29 42.74 1.32
C ASN A 52 27.25 42.54 2.53
N ARG A 53 28.53 42.29 2.23
CA ARG A 53 29.75 42.70 2.97
C ARG A 53 30.23 41.96 4.26
N ARG A 54 31.56 41.66 4.21
CA ARG A 54 32.60 41.48 5.27
C ARG A 54 32.59 40.10 5.99
N THR A 55 33.70 39.39 6.23
CA THR A 55 35.16 39.65 6.15
C THR A 55 35.95 38.34 6.29
N SER A 56 37.04 38.21 5.51
CA SER A 56 38.36 37.57 5.78
C SER A 56 38.48 36.24 6.56
N ARG A 57 39.21 35.28 5.95
CA ARG A 57 40.61 34.94 6.32
C ARG A 57 41.26 33.98 5.28
N THR A 58 42.33 34.46 4.67
CA THR A 58 43.41 33.69 3.99
C THR A 58 44.60 33.51 4.94
N PRO A 59 45.54 32.61 4.62
CA PRO A 59 46.95 33.00 4.43
C PRO A 59 47.43 32.55 3.03
N GLN A 60 47.65 33.47 2.10
CA GLN A 60 48.91 34.19 1.85
C GLN A 60 49.89 33.38 0.98
N GLN A 61 49.90 33.70 -0.31
CA GLN A 61 51.10 33.75 -1.15
C GLN A 61 50.97 34.94 -2.12
N GLU A 62 52.08 35.63 -2.31
CA GLU A 62 52.20 36.98 -2.89
C GLU A 62 52.18 36.98 -4.42
N SER A 63 51.46 37.92 -5.04
CA SER A 63 52.00 38.80 -6.10
C SER A 63 50.97 39.82 -6.59
N HIS A 64 51.39 41.09 -6.58
CA HIS A 64 50.98 42.25 -7.38
C HIS A 64 49.50 42.50 -7.77
N ALA A 65 48.97 43.59 -7.23
CA ALA A 65 47.73 44.25 -7.66
C ALA A 65 47.92 45.02 -8.98
N THR A 66 47.09 44.73 -9.98
CA THR A 66 46.19 45.65 -10.72
C THR A 66 45.56 44.90 -11.90
N GLY A 67 44.23 44.79 -11.91
CA GLY A 67 43.45 44.15 -12.97
C GLY A 67 42.69 42.96 -12.41
N GLU A 68 41.36 43.00 -12.46
CA GLU A 68 40.53 41.85 -12.09
C GLU A 68 41.00 40.63 -12.89
N ASP A 69 41.58 39.64 -12.24
CA ASP A 69 42.13 38.49 -12.95
C ASP A 69 41.01 37.81 -13.75
N VAL A 70 41.15 37.85 -15.07
CA VAL A 70 40.20 37.30 -16.01
C VAL A 70 40.58 35.85 -16.29
N TYR A 71 39.78 34.90 -15.82
CA TYR A 71 40.10 33.48 -15.95
C TYR A 71 39.29 32.74 -17.04
N CYS A 72 38.03 33.14 -17.25
CA CYS A 72 37.08 32.40 -18.10
C CYS A 72 37.08 32.87 -19.56
N ILE A 73 36.62 32.02 -20.50
CA ILE A 73 36.42 32.35 -21.93
C ILE A 73 35.50 33.55 -22.19
N CYS A 74 34.65 33.92 -21.23
CA CYS A 74 33.80 35.11 -21.33
C CYS A 74 34.54 36.42 -21.01
N HIS A 75 35.80 36.32 -20.62
CA HIS A 75 36.69 37.40 -20.24
C HIS A 75 36.16 38.25 -19.07
N LYS A 76 35.34 37.63 -18.21
CA LYS A 76 34.80 38.25 -16.98
C LYS A 76 35.48 37.65 -15.74
N PRO A 77 35.64 38.44 -14.67
CA PRO A 77 36.16 37.94 -13.40
C PRO A 77 35.17 37.01 -12.70
N ASP A 78 35.62 36.39 -11.60
CA ASP A 78 34.76 35.61 -10.70
C ASP A 78 33.61 36.48 -10.17
N ASN A 79 32.38 36.13 -10.57
CA ASN A 79 31.14 36.79 -10.18
C ASN A 79 30.41 36.06 -9.03
N GLY A 80 31.05 35.05 -8.41
CA GLY A 80 30.49 34.19 -7.38
C GLY A 80 29.62 33.04 -7.90
N GLU A 81 29.55 32.84 -9.23
CA GLU A 81 28.95 31.64 -9.83
C GLU A 81 29.85 30.41 -9.65
N TRP A 82 29.29 29.22 -9.81
CA TRP A 82 30.08 27.99 -9.75
C TRP A 82 31.09 27.93 -10.90
N MET A 83 32.36 27.72 -10.56
CA MET A 83 33.48 27.63 -11.49
C MET A 83 34.23 26.30 -11.35
N ILE A 84 34.89 25.87 -12.42
CA ILE A 84 35.74 24.68 -12.46
C ILE A 84 37.08 24.98 -13.16
N ALA A 85 38.17 24.42 -12.64
CA ALA A 85 39.50 24.53 -13.21
C ALA A 85 39.78 23.41 -14.22
N CYS A 86 40.46 23.72 -15.31
CA CYS A 86 40.90 22.74 -16.31
C CYS A 86 42.19 22.03 -15.86
N ASP A 87 42.21 20.70 -15.86
CA ASP A 87 43.37 19.90 -15.44
C ASP A 87 44.58 19.95 -16.39
N PHE A 88 44.48 20.67 -17.52
CA PHE A 88 45.50 20.73 -18.58
C PHE A 88 46.10 22.13 -18.81
N CYS A 89 45.46 23.17 -18.27
CA CYS A 89 45.94 24.54 -18.40
C CYS A 89 45.71 25.40 -17.16
N ASP A 90 45.13 24.82 -16.09
CA ASP A 90 44.90 25.45 -14.79
C ASP A 90 44.06 26.74 -14.84
N GLN A 91 43.36 26.98 -15.96
CA GLN A 91 42.44 28.11 -16.12
C GLN A 91 41.05 27.78 -15.56
N TRP A 92 40.38 28.78 -15.01
CA TRP A 92 39.06 28.67 -14.38
C TRP A 92 37.92 29.12 -15.30
N TYR A 93 36.82 28.37 -15.29
CA TYR A 93 35.68 28.63 -16.16
C TYR A 93 34.38 28.61 -15.38
N HIS A 94 33.49 29.59 -15.64
CA HIS A 94 32.11 29.55 -15.14
C HIS A 94 31.38 28.38 -15.77
N GLY A 95 30.67 27.57 -14.97
CA GLY A 95 29.91 26.41 -15.47
C GLY A 95 28.96 26.78 -16.62
N THR A 96 28.27 27.92 -16.51
CA THR A 96 27.36 28.45 -17.53
C THR A 96 28.07 28.73 -18.87
N CYS A 97 29.29 29.24 -18.84
CA CYS A 97 30.08 29.55 -20.04
C CYS A 97 30.51 28.28 -20.80
N ILE A 98 30.63 27.16 -20.10
CA ILE A 98 31.05 25.87 -20.66
C ILE A 98 29.92 24.82 -20.69
N LYS A 99 28.67 25.25 -20.45
CA LYS A 99 27.46 24.41 -20.41
C LYS A 99 27.55 23.24 -19.42
N LEU A 100 28.13 23.49 -18.24
CA LEU A 100 28.15 22.56 -17.12
C LEU A 100 27.35 23.13 -15.95
N ASP A 101 26.47 22.30 -15.38
CA ASP A 101 25.76 22.64 -14.16
C ASP A 101 26.58 22.24 -12.93
N GLU A 102 26.45 22.98 -11.83
CA GLU A 102 27.05 22.61 -10.54
C GLU A 102 26.68 21.17 -10.13
N SER A 103 25.46 20.73 -10.46
CA SER A 103 24.97 19.37 -10.20
C SER A 103 25.76 18.26 -10.91
N ASP A 104 26.53 18.60 -11.96
CA ASP A 104 27.35 17.64 -12.69
C ASP A 104 28.75 17.52 -12.08
N SER A 105 29.15 18.44 -11.18
CA SER A 105 30.45 18.46 -10.51
C SER A 105 30.84 17.10 -9.90
N PRO A 106 29.95 16.37 -9.19
CA PRO A 106 30.29 15.07 -8.60
C PRO A 106 30.60 13.98 -9.65
N LEU A 107 30.21 14.18 -10.90
CA LEU A 107 30.49 13.25 -12.00
C LEU A 107 31.82 13.54 -12.69
N ILE A 108 32.41 14.73 -12.53
CA ILE A 108 33.64 15.11 -13.22
C ILE A 108 34.84 14.61 -12.43
N VAL A 109 35.64 13.72 -13.02
CA VAL A 109 36.91 13.25 -12.45
C VAL A 109 38.05 14.15 -12.90
N LYS A 110 38.05 14.50 -14.19
CA LYS A 110 38.97 15.45 -14.79
C LYS A 110 38.22 16.32 -15.77
N TYR A 111 38.38 17.63 -15.69
CA TYR A 111 37.83 18.59 -16.62
C TYR A 111 38.86 19.04 -17.66
N CYS A 112 38.49 18.89 -18.94
CA CYS A 112 39.23 19.47 -20.06
C CYS A 112 38.39 20.59 -20.69
N CYS A 113 38.93 21.81 -20.71
CA CYS A 113 38.24 22.94 -21.32
C CYS A 113 38.22 22.85 -22.86
N PRO A 114 37.25 23.49 -23.55
CA PRO A 114 37.14 23.41 -25.00
C PRO A 114 38.43 23.76 -25.76
N PRO A 115 39.19 24.82 -25.40
CA PRO A 115 40.47 25.11 -26.06
C PRO A 115 41.52 24.00 -25.90
N CYS A 116 41.52 23.28 -24.77
CA CYS A 116 42.43 22.15 -24.56
C CYS A 116 41.99 20.91 -25.35
N VAL A 117 40.69 20.69 -25.49
CA VAL A 117 40.13 19.63 -26.37
C VAL A 117 40.50 19.90 -27.83
N GLU A 118 40.31 21.13 -28.33
CA GLU A 118 40.67 21.53 -29.70
C GLU A 118 42.17 21.37 -29.98
N LYS A 119 43.02 21.68 -28.99
CA LYS A 119 44.48 21.49 -29.07
C LYS A 119 44.93 20.04 -28.88
N GLY A 120 44.01 19.09 -28.71
CA GLY A 120 44.33 17.68 -28.52
C GLY A 120 45.03 17.35 -27.20
N LYS A 121 44.94 18.21 -26.18
CA LYS A 121 45.60 17.98 -24.88
C LYS A 121 44.94 16.87 -24.05
N GLY A 122 43.65 16.64 -24.25
CA GLY A 122 42.90 15.61 -23.53
C GLY A 122 41.39 15.79 -23.64
N GLN A 123 40.65 15.01 -22.87
CA GLN A 123 39.19 15.03 -22.81
C GLN A 123 38.71 14.97 -21.37
N THR A 124 37.51 15.50 -21.10
CA THR A 124 36.87 15.43 -19.78
C THR A 124 36.55 13.98 -19.44
N VAL A 125 36.98 13.54 -18.25
CA VAL A 125 36.76 12.19 -17.73
C VAL A 125 35.59 12.22 -16.77
N TRP A 126 34.58 11.40 -17.04
CA TRP A 126 33.32 11.35 -16.29
C TRP A 126 33.16 10.03 -15.52
N ARG A 127 32.58 10.12 -14.32
CA ARG A 127 32.04 8.97 -13.58
C ARG A 127 30.72 8.54 -14.22
N ARG A 128 30.42 7.24 -14.09
CA ARG A 128 29.08 6.72 -14.45
C ARG A 128 28.05 7.31 -13.50
N LYS A 129 26.96 7.87 -14.05
CA LYS A 129 25.83 8.39 -13.27
C LYS A 129 24.85 7.29 -12.85
N CYS A 130 24.08 7.56 -11.80
CA CYS A 130 22.96 6.72 -11.35
C CYS A 130 21.98 6.44 -12.50
N ARG A 131 21.45 5.21 -12.56
CA ARG A 131 20.46 4.80 -13.57
C ARG A 131 19.07 5.43 -13.34
N LEU A 132 18.78 5.89 -12.13
CA LEU A 132 17.52 6.56 -11.84
C LEU A 132 17.48 7.91 -12.56
N LYS A 133 16.46 8.13 -13.40
CA LYS A 133 16.41 9.20 -14.41
C LYS A 133 16.69 10.60 -13.82
N GLU A 134 16.11 10.87 -12.65
CA GLU A 134 16.17 12.18 -11.99
C GLU A 134 17.42 12.34 -11.09
N CYS A 135 18.30 11.34 -11.01
CA CYS A 135 19.51 11.39 -10.18
C CYS A 135 20.78 11.67 -11.00
N LYS A 136 21.53 12.69 -10.59
CA LYS A 136 22.84 13.05 -11.17
C LYS A 136 24.05 12.57 -10.36
N ASN A 137 23.85 11.82 -9.28
CA ASN A 137 24.97 11.34 -8.46
C ASN A 137 25.77 10.21 -9.16
N PRO A 138 27.09 10.11 -8.90
CA PRO A 138 27.91 9.02 -9.40
C PRO A 138 27.48 7.69 -8.79
N VAL A 139 27.65 6.61 -9.53
CA VAL A 139 27.42 5.25 -9.04
C VAL A 139 28.40 4.93 -7.90
N ASP A 140 27.90 4.28 -6.84
CA ASP A 140 28.63 3.94 -5.62
C ASP A 140 29.81 2.98 -5.87
N SER A 141 29.59 1.96 -6.71
CA SER A 141 30.62 0.97 -7.03
C SER A 141 30.51 0.44 -8.47
N LYS A 142 31.50 -0.37 -8.89
CA LYS A 142 31.47 -0.99 -10.23
C LYS A 142 30.33 -2.00 -10.40
N THR A 143 29.84 -2.59 -9.30
CA THR A 143 28.85 -3.69 -9.30
C THR A 143 27.41 -3.20 -9.32
N THR A 144 27.14 -2.01 -8.77
CA THR A 144 25.81 -1.39 -8.82
C THR A 144 25.65 -0.49 -10.05
N LYS A 145 24.40 -0.14 -10.37
CA LYS A 145 24.02 0.89 -11.36
C LYS A 145 23.43 2.14 -10.69
N TYR A 146 23.42 2.17 -9.36
CA TYR A 146 22.77 3.20 -8.55
C TYR A 146 23.79 3.82 -7.59
N CYS A 147 23.58 5.08 -7.21
CA CYS A 147 24.43 5.78 -6.24
C CYS A 147 24.13 5.36 -4.79
N CYS A 148 22.96 4.75 -4.53
CA CYS A 148 22.58 4.20 -3.25
C CYS A 148 21.52 3.11 -3.41
N ARG A 149 21.28 2.32 -2.35
CA ARG A 149 20.27 1.24 -2.34
C ARG A 149 18.85 1.77 -2.59
N ALA A 150 18.48 2.90 -1.96
CA ALA A 150 17.15 3.50 -2.09
C ALA A 150 16.79 3.79 -3.56
N HIS A 151 17.73 4.31 -4.35
CA HIS A 151 17.50 4.59 -5.77
C HIS A 151 17.31 3.33 -6.62
N GLY A 152 17.99 2.24 -6.25
CA GLY A 152 17.74 0.94 -6.85
C GLY A 152 16.30 0.48 -6.62
N LEU A 153 15.83 0.58 -5.37
CA LEU A 153 14.46 0.20 -5.00
C LEU A 153 13.41 1.06 -5.71
N LEU A 154 13.57 2.39 -5.73
CA LEU A 154 12.66 3.29 -6.45
C LEU A 154 12.57 2.95 -7.94
N PHE A 155 13.72 2.66 -8.57
CA PHE A 155 13.75 2.26 -9.97
C PHE A 155 12.95 0.97 -10.22
N PHE A 156 13.13 -0.06 -9.39
CA PHE A 156 12.43 -1.34 -9.57
C PHE A 156 10.95 -1.23 -9.23
N ARG A 157 10.57 -0.46 -8.21
CA ARG A 157 9.17 -0.19 -7.87
C ARG A 157 8.41 0.41 -9.05
N ALA A 158 8.98 1.42 -9.71
CA ALA A 158 8.41 2.01 -10.92
C ALA A 158 8.32 1.03 -12.11
N LYS A 159 9.07 -0.08 -12.09
CA LYS A 159 9.02 -1.13 -13.14
C LYS A 159 8.03 -2.25 -12.84
N LEU A 160 7.60 -2.38 -11.58
CA LEU A 160 6.68 -3.42 -11.11
C LEU A 160 5.31 -2.86 -10.73
N GLY A 161 5.17 -1.54 -10.60
CA GLY A 161 3.93 -0.87 -10.22
C GLY A 161 2.80 -0.99 -11.26
N PRO A 162 1.56 -0.65 -10.89
CA PRO A 162 0.38 -0.76 -11.75
C PRO A 162 0.57 -0.08 -13.11
N GLY A 163 0.26 -0.79 -14.21
CA GLY A 163 0.43 -0.27 -15.58
C GLY A 163 1.85 -0.41 -16.14
N ALA A 164 2.80 -0.96 -15.39
CA ALA A 164 4.11 -1.31 -15.92
C ALA A 164 4.02 -2.53 -16.84
N LYS A 165 4.97 -2.64 -17.78
CA LYS A 165 5.07 -3.74 -18.76
C LYS A 165 5.00 -5.14 -18.12
N TYR A 166 5.34 -5.26 -16.84
CA TYR A 166 5.43 -6.53 -16.10
C TYR A 166 4.45 -6.62 -14.91
N SER A 167 3.53 -5.65 -14.72
CA SER A 167 2.68 -5.56 -13.53
C SER A 167 1.64 -6.68 -13.40
N ASN A 168 1.29 -7.35 -14.51
CA ASN A 168 0.21 -8.34 -14.55
C ASN A 168 0.70 -9.79 -14.58
N ALA A 169 2.02 -10.02 -14.48
CA ALA A 169 2.59 -11.36 -14.65
C ALA A 169 2.55 -12.20 -13.36
N LEU A 170 2.61 -11.56 -12.19
CA LEU A 170 2.73 -12.22 -10.89
C LEU A 170 2.07 -11.38 -9.79
N ASP A 171 1.29 -12.02 -8.92
CA ASP A 171 0.81 -11.40 -7.68
C ASP A 171 1.95 -11.25 -6.66
N GLU A 172 1.77 -10.34 -5.71
CA GLU A 172 2.77 -9.98 -4.69
C GLU A 172 3.24 -11.20 -3.87
N GLY A 173 2.34 -12.12 -3.54
CA GLY A 173 2.65 -13.33 -2.78
C GLY A 173 3.52 -14.31 -3.56
N THR A 174 3.20 -14.52 -4.85
CA THR A 174 4.02 -15.34 -5.74
C THR A 174 5.41 -14.72 -5.93
N LEU A 175 5.49 -13.39 -6.14
CA LEU A 175 6.77 -12.70 -6.32
C LEU A 175 7.65 -12.80 -5.06
N ALA A 176 7.08 -12.54 -3.88
CA ALA A 176 7.81 -12.64 -2.61
C ALA A 176 8.38 -14.06 -2.40
N SER A 177 7.58 -15.09 -2.70
CA SER A 177 7.98 -16.49 -2.54
C SER A 177 9.08 -16.91 -3.53
N LEU A 178 9.02 -16.43 -4.77
CA LEU A 178 10.07 -16.66 -5.78
C LEU A 178 11.39 -16.00 -5.37
N MET A 179 11.32 -14.79 -4.81
CA MET A 179 12.49 -14.08 -4.32
C MET A 179 13.11 -14.74 -3.08
N ASP A 180 12.29 -15.31 -2.18
CA ASP A 180 12.76 -16.00 -0.97
C ASP A 180 13.59 -17.27 -1.30
N GLN A 181 13.28 -17.91 -2.44
CA GLN A 181 14.04 -19.06 -2.94
C GLN A 181 15.39 -18.67 -3.56
N CYS A 182 15.56 -17.40 -3.95
CA CYS A 182 16.78 -16.90 -4.56
C CYS A 182 17.77 -16.43 -3.49
N LYS A 183 18.68 -17.31 -3.08
CA LYS A 183 19.68 -17.00 -2.04
C LYS A 183 20.86 -16.22 -2.61
N ASN A 184 21.11 -16.36 -3.90
CA ASN A 184 22.20 -15.68 -4.60
C ASN A 184 21.74 -15.16 -5.98
N VAL A 185 22.65 -14.46 -6.66
CA VAL A 185 22.39 -13.86 -7.98
C VAL A 185 22.28 -14.91 -9.08
N GLU A 186 22.92 -16.08 -8.93
CA GLU A 186 22.76 -17.18 -9.88
C GLU A 186 21.34 -17.76 -9.84
N ASP A 187 20.79 -18.02 -8.64
CA ASP A 187 19.43 -18.51 -8.42
C ASP A 187 18.40 -17.57 -9.08
N PHE A 188 18.56 -16.26 -8.87
CA PHE A 188 17.68 -15.26 -9.47
C PHE A 188 17.77 -15.22 -11.00
N ARG A 189 18.96 -15.44 -11.58
CA ARG A 189 19.13 -15.51 -13.04
C ARG A 189 18.53 -16.80 -13.62
N ALA A 190 18.52 -17.88 -12.83
CA ALA A 190 17.95 -19.16 -13.22
C ALA A 190 16.41 -19.15 -13.30
N LEU A 191 15.74 -18.19 -12.65
CA LEU A 191 14.29 -17.97 -12.79
C LEU A 191 13.86 -17.65 -14.25
N GLY A 192 14.80 -17.27 -15.12
CA GLY A 192 14.57 -17.16 -16.57
C GLY A 192 13.86 -15.89 -17.02
N GLY A 193 13.69 -15.76 -18.35
CA GLY A 193 12.99 -14.64 -19.00
C GLY A 193 11.47 -14.81 -19.11
N GLU A 194 10.96 -15.99 -18.74
CA GLU A 194 9.53 -16.34 -18.75
C GLU A 194 9.17 -17.01 -17.42
N VAL A 195 8.13 -16.49 -16.78
CA VAL A 195 7.55 -17.09 -15.57
C VAL A 195 6.80 -18.35 -15.98
N ARG A 196 7.27 -19.52 -15.55
CA ARG A 196 6.51 -20.78 -15.72
C ARG A 196 5.25 -20.71 -14.86
N GLN A 197 4.09 -20.71 -15.50
CA GLN A 197 2.83 -20.88 -14.79
C GLN A 197 2.75 -22.32 -14.28
N VAL A 198 2.44 -22.48 -13.01
CA VAL A 198 2.14 -23.80 -12.44
C VAL A 198 0.74 -24.18 -12.87
N ASP A 199 0.59 -25.37 -13.46
CA ASP A 199 -0.72 -25.95 -13.71
C ASP A 199 -1.45 -26.15 -12.38
N GLU A 200 -2.69 -25.67 -12.29
CA GLU A 200 -3.54 -25.80 -11.09
C GLU A 200 -3.71 -27.28 -10.69
N SER A 201 -3.67 -28.19 -11.66
CA SER A 201 -3.69 -29.64 -11.46
C SER A 201 -2.46 -30.14 -10.70
N GLU A 202 -1.27 -29.57 -10.96
CA GLU A 202 -0.03 -29.94 -10.27
C GLU A 202 -0.01 -29.44 -8.82
N VAL A 203 -0.57 -28.23 -8.59
CA VAL A 203 -0.78 -27.70 -7.24
C VAL A 203 -1.71 -28.62 -6.46
N LEU A 204 -2.81 -29.05 -7.08
CA LEU A 204 -3.80 -29.94 -6.45
C LEU A 204 -3.20 -31.30 -6.08
N MET A 205 -2.35 -31.88 -6.93
CA MET A 205 -1.65 -33.14 -6.64
C MET A 205 -0.67 -33.04 -5.46
N LYS A 206 -0.08 -31.86 -5.25
CA LYS A 206 0.90 -31.60 -4.17
C LYS A 206 0.25 -31.04 -2.91
N LEU A 207 -1.03 -30.70 -2.97
CA LEU A 207 -1.81 -30.25 -1.83
C LEU A 207 -2.24 -31.48 -1.01
N ASP A 208 -2.06 -31.43 0.31
CA ASP A 208 -2.54 -32.49 1.20
C ASP A 208 -4.07 -32.54 1.17
N GLN A 209 -4.59 -33.40 0.30
CA GLN A 209 -6.01 -33.56 0.03
C GLN A 209 -6.79 -33.94 1.28
N GLN A 210 -6.19 -34.69 2.20
CA GLN A 210 -6.85 -35.08 3.44
C GLN A 210 -7.06 -33.88 4.36
N THR A 211 -6.03 -33.06 4.54
CA THR A 211 -6.13 -31.82 5.32
C THR A 211 -7.12 -30.84 4.68
N LEU A 212 -7.09 -30.69 3.36
CA LEU A 212 -8.04 -29.83 2.64
C LEU A 212 -9.49 -30.28 2.83
N ASN A 213 -9.76 -31.58 2.71
CA ASN A 213 -11.10 -32.14 2.90
C ASN A 213 -11.62 -31.88 4.33
N VAL A 214 -10.77 -32.03 5.35
CA VAL A 214 -11.15 -31.74 6.75
C VAL A 214 -11.48 -30.26 6.95
N ILE A 215 -10.68 -29.35 6.40
CA ILE A 215 -10.93 -27.91 6.50
C ILE A 215 -12.22 -27.52 5.78
N ASN A 216 -12.46 -28.06 4.57
CA ASN A 216 -13.68 -27.80 3.81
C ASN A 216 -14.93 -28.31 4.52
N ALA A 217 -14.89 -29.52 5.10
CA ALA A 217 -16.01 -30.04 5.88
C ALA A 217 -16.34 -29.15 7.09
N LYS A 218 -15.32 -28.60 7.75
CA LYS A 218 -15.51 -27.64 8.85
C LYS A 218 -16.06 -26.30 8.38
N LYS A 219 -15.64 -25.83 7.20
CA LYS A 219 -16.18 -24.64 6.55
C LYS A 219 -17.68 -24.79 6.27
N GLU A 220 -18.08 -25.89 5.62
CA GLU A 220 -19.49 -26.18 5.34
C GLU A 220 -20.33 -26.27 6.62
N GLN A 221 -19.78 -26.79 7.72
CA GLN A 221 -20.47 -26.80 9.01
C GLN A 221 -20.73 -25.39 9.53
N LEU A 222 -19.71 -24.53 9.55
CA LEU A 222 -19.85 -23.15 10.01
C LEU A 222 -20.81 -22.33 9.13
N GLU A 223 -20.81 -22.57 7.82
CA GLU A 223 -21.76 -21.93 6.89
C GLU A 223 -23.21 -22.30 7.21
N ARG A 224 -23.49 -23.57 7.53
CA ARG A 224 -24.81 -24.01 8.01
C ARG A 224 -25.19 -23.35 9.34
N GLU A 225 -24.25 -23.28 10.29
CA GLU A 225 -24.49 -22.59 11.58
C GLU A 225 -24.81 -21.10 11.38
N VAL A 226 -24.15 -20.41 10.43
CA VAL A 226 -24.49 -19.02 10.06
C VAL A 226 -25.92 -18.95 9.52
N GLU A 227 -26.30 -19.86 8.64
CA GLU A 227 -27.66 -19.90 8.08
C GLU A 227 -28.70 -20.09 9.19
N ASP A 228 -28.48 -21.01 10.12
CA ASP A 228 -29.36 -21.23 11.28
C ASP A 228 -29.56 -19.96 12.12
N TRP A 229 -28.47 -19.25 12.42
CA TRP A 229 -28.56 -17.96 13.14
C TRP A 229 -29.33 -16.90 12.35
N GLN A 230 -29.17 -16.85 11.02
CA GLN A 230 -29.93 -15.94 10.16
C GLN A 230 -31.42 -16.28 10.13
N GLN A 231 -31.77 -17.57 10.09
CA GLN A 231 -33.16 -18.01 10.19
C GLN A 231 -33.76 -17.64 11.55
N ARG A 232 -32.99 -17.74 12.64
CA ARG A 232 -33.42 -17.29 13.98
C ARG A 232 -33.74 -15.79 14.00
N LEU A 233 -32.96 -14.94 13.33
CA LEU A 233 -33.25 -13.51 13.18
C LEU A 233 -34.51 -13.24 12.35
N LYS A 234 -34.72 -14.00 11.27
CA LYS A 234 -35.95 -13.93 10.45
C LYS A 234 -37.17 -14.32 11.27
N TYR A 235 -37.10 -15.43 12.00
CA TYR A 235 -38.19 -15.87 12.87
C TYR A 235 -38.47 -14.88 13.99
N LEU A 236 -37.44 -14.25 14.58
CA LEU A 236 -37.60 -13.17 15.55
C LEU A 236 -38.39 -11.98 14.99
N LYS A 237 -38.21 -11.65 13.71
CA LYS A 237 -39.01 -10.63 13.04
C LYS A 237 -40.48 -11.05 12.96
N LEU A 238 -40.76 -12.27 12.52
CA LEU A 238 -42.12 -12.81 12.47
C LEU A 238 -42.79 -12.85 13.85
N ALA A 239 -42.06 -13.27 14.89
CA ALA A 239 -42.55 -13.30 16.25
C ALA A 239 -42.86 -11.89 16.79
N LYS A 240 -42.04 -10.88 16.45
CA LYS A 240 -42.31 -9.47 16.78
C LYS A 240 -43.57 -8.95 16.09
N ASP A 241 -43.77 -9.30 14.83
CA ASP A 241 -44.94 -8.90 14.06
C ASP A 241 -46.22 -9.56 14.59
N ARG A 242 -46.15 -10.85 14.94
CA ARG A 242 -47.24 -11.56 15.64
C ARG A 242 -47.53 -10.92 17.01
N MET A 243 -46.51 -10.65 17.82
CA MET A 243 -46.66 -9.98 19.13
C MET A 243 -47.38 -8.63 19.00
N LYS A 244 -47.02 -7.82 17.99
CA LYS A 244 -47.66 -6.52 17.74
C LYS A 244 -49.14 -6.69 17.37
N ARG A 245 -49.44 -7.56 16.41
CA ARG A 245 -50.81 -7.83 15.96
C ARG A 245 -51.69 -8.35 17.10
N VAL A 246 -51.23 -9.34 17.86
CA VAL A 246 -51.99 -9.88 19.00
C VAL A 246 -52.19 -8.81 20.09
N SER A 247 -51.22 -7.92 20.33
CA SER A 247 -51.40 -6.79 21.26
C SER A 247 -52.54 -5.85 20.82
N GLU A 248 -52.65 -5.58 19.53
CA GLU A 248 -53.72 -4.74 18.96
C GLU A 248 -55.09 -5.42 19.11
N GLU A 249 -55.18 -6.72 18.81
CA GLU A 249 -56.40 -7.50 18.97
C GLU A 249 -56.86 -7.57 20.43
N VAL A 250 -55.96 -7.86 21.37
CA VAL A 250 -56.25 -7.88 22.82
C VAL A 250 -56.67 -6.50 23.33
N THR A 251 -56.12 -5.42 22.76
CA THR A 251 -56.52 -4.04 23.07
C THR A 251 -57.97 -3.78 22.64
N GLN A 252 -58.35 -4.24 21.45
CA GLN A 252 -59.72 -4.10 20.92
C GLN A 252 -60.73 -4.88 21.77
N GLU A 253 -60.42 -6.14 22.10
CA GLU A 253 -61.24 -7.01 22.96
C GLU A 253 -61.47 -6.41 24.36
N ASN A 254 -60.51 -5.65 24.89
CA ASN A 254 -60.60 -5.01 26.21
C ASN A 254 -61.16 -3.58 26.19
N GLY A 255 -62.00 -3.25 25.19
CA GLY A 255 -62.67 -1.95 25.12
C GLY A 255 -61.72 -0.79 24.83
N GLY A 256 -60.66 -1.03 24.07
CA GLY A 256 -59.73 0.00 23.59
C GLY A 256 -58.65 0.44 24.59
N LYS A 257 -58.58 -0.18 25.78
CA LYS A 257 -57.47 0.06 26.71
C LYS A 257 -56.22 -0.64 26.18
N LYS A 258 -55.20 0.16 25.81
CA LYS A 258 -53.94 -0.34 25.26
C LYS A 258 -53.29 -1.40 26.15
N LYS A 259 -53.19 -2.63 25.65
CA LYS A 259 -52.51 -3.75 26.29
C LYS A 259 -51.39 -4.25 25.38
N ASP A 260 -50.16 -4.08 25.83
CA ASP A 260 -48.97 -4.56 25.14
C ASP A 260 -48.53 -5.87 25.79
N ILE A 261 -48.63 -6.97 25.06
CA ILE A 261 -48.29 -8.30 25.58
C ILE A 261 -46.78 -8.56 25.46
N CYS A 262 -46.30 -9.53 26.24
CA CYS A 262 -44.91 -9.97 26.22
C CYS A 262 -44.55 -10.66 24.90
N GLY A 263 -45.43 -11.54 24.40
CA GLY A 263 -45.30 -12.20 23.11
C GLY A 263 -44.09 -13.11 22.91
N LEU A 264 -43.41 -13.55 23.99
CA LEU A 264 -42.33 -14.53 23.86
C LEU A 264 -42.91 -15.83 23.31
N ASP A 265 -42.28 -16.35 22.27
CA ASP A 265 -42.54 -17.69 21.73
C ASP A 265 -41.65 -18.75 22.43
N PRO A 266 -42.20 -19.88 22.89
CA PRO A 266 -41.45 -20.97 23.53
C PRO A 266 -40.33 -21.58 22.68
N LEU A 267 -40.40 -21.50 21.34
CA LEU A 267 -39.37 -22.02 20.44
C LEU A 267 -38.01 -21.38 20.69
N PHE A 268 -37.98 -20.14 21.17
CA PHE A 268 -36.73 -19.48 21.56
C PHE A 268 -36.13 -20.01 22.87
N VAL A 269 -36.93 -20.62 23.73
CA VAL A 269 -36.48 -21.21 25.01
C VAL A 269 -36.01 -22.64 24.82
N ASN A 270 -36.71 -23.39 23.98
CA ASN A 270 -36.41 -24.79 23.70
C ASN A 270 -35.23 -24.97 22.74
N ASP A 271 -34.76 -23.87 22.13
CA ASP A 271 -33.70 -23.84 21.14
C ASP A 271 -33.93 -24.82 19.97
N ASP A 272 -35.19 -24.93 19.56
CA ASP A 272 -35.62 -25.81 18.48
C ASP A 272 -35.30 -25.17 17.12
N THR A 273 -34.02 -25.22 16.76
CA THR A 273 -33.47 -24.64 15.53
C THR A 273 -34.15 -25.20 14.29
N GLU A 274 -34.47 -26.49 14.25
CA GLU A 274 -35.12 -27.10 13.08
C GLU A 274 -36.52 -26.51 12.86
N THR A 275 -37.32 -26.40 13.93
CA THR A 275 -38.65 -25.78 13.84
C THR A 275 -38.55 -24.30 13.49
N ILE A 276 -37.61 -23.56 14.09
CA ILE A 276 -37.36 -22.15 13.77
C ILE A 276 -37.00 -21.98 12.29
N ASN A 277 -36.10 -22.81 11.76
CA ASN A 277 -35.67 -22.77 10.37
C ASN A 277 -36.84 -23.00 9.40
N ASN A 278 -37.67 -24.01 9.69
CA ASN A 278 -38.84 -24.31 8.89
C ASN A 278 -39.88 -23.19 8.91
N LEU A 279 -40.09 -22.56 10.08
CA LEU A 279 -41.05 -21.46 10.25
C LEU A 279 -40.53 -20.12 9.74
N ALA A 280 -39.21 -19.89 9.75
CA ALA A 280 -38.59 -18.66 9.27
C ALA A 280 -38.82 -18.41 7.77
N LEU A 281 -39.19 -19.44 7.01
CA LEU A 281 -39.55 -19.36 5.61
C LEU A 281 -41.00 -18.88 5.37
N LYS A 282 -41.83 -18.79 6.41
CA LYS A 282 -43.21 -18.31 6.29
C LYS A 282 -43.26 -16.78 6.17
N GLU A 283 -44.26 -16.27 5.45
CA GLU A 283 -44.50 -14.82 5.33
C GLU A 283 -45.08 -14.22 6.62
N SER A 284 -45.89 -14.99 7.37
CA SER A 284 -46.47 -14.57 8.64
C SER A 284 -46.82 -15.76 9.55
N LEU A 285 -47.00 -15.48 10.85
CA LEU A 285 -47.42 -16.46 11.87
C LEU A 285 -48.84 -16.11 12.32
N GLU A 286 -49.86 -16.74 11.74
CA GLU A 286 -51.26 -16.33 11.91
C GLU A 286 -51.84 -16.64 13.29
N ASP A 287 -51.37 -17.72 13.92
CA ASP A 287 -51.81 -18.27 15.20
C ASP A 287 -51.60 -17.32 16.40
N ARG A 288 -52.36 -17.56 17.48
CA ARG A 288 -52.15 -16.96 18.80
C ARG A 288 -51.55 -17.94 19.81
N ASP A 289 -51.21 -19.15 19.36
CA ASP A 289 -50.97 -20.27 20.25
C ASP A 289 -49.63 -20.14 20.96
N ASP A 290 -49.61 -20.56 22.22
CA ASP A 290 -48.45 -20.75 23.08
C ASP A 290 -47.51 -19.55 23.33
N ILE A 291 -47.88 -18.33 22.90
CA ILE A 291 -47.10 -17.12 23.22
C ILE A 291 -47.40 -16.57 24.63
N CYS A 292 -46.42 -15.88 25.21
CA CYS A 292 -46.60 -15.26 26.53
C CYS A 292 -47.58 -14.07 26.48
N MET A 293 -48.75 -14.23 27.09
CA MET A 293 -49.83 -13.23 27.10
C MET A 293 -49.76 -12.20 28.25
N GLU A 294 -48.75 -12.30 29.13
CA GLU A 294 -48.56 -11.34 30.24
C GLU A 294 -48.28 -9.94 29.70
N GLU A 295 -48.67 -8.89 30.43
CA GLU A 295 -48.34 -7.52 30.00
C GLU A 295 -46.83 -7.33 29.98
N ARG A 296 -46.28 -6.80 28.88
CA ARG A 296 -44.83 -6.65 28.68
C ARG A 296 -44.13 -5.94 29.83
N ARG A 297 -44.79 -4.95 30.44
CA ARG A 297 -44.25 -4.18 31.59
C ARG A 297 -44.28 -4.97 32.90
N LYS A 298 -45.15 -5.98 33.02
CA LYS A 298 -45.32 -6.82 34.21
C LYS A 298 -44.60 -8.17 34.07
N CYS A 299 -44.26 -8.58 32.86
CA CYS A 299 -43.58 -9.85 32.58
C CYS A 299 -42.08 -9.76 32.95
N VAL A 300 -41.75 -10.15 34.18
CA VAL A 300 -40.35 -10.18 34.67
C VAL A 300 -39.54 -11.32 34.04
N ARG A 301 -40.18 -12.47 33.76
CA ARG A 301 -39.51 -13.69 33.28
C ARG A 301 -38.87 -13.53 31.91
N HIS A 302 -39.44 -12.69 31.05
CA HIS A 302 -39.01 -12.54 29.65
C HIS A 302 -38.64 -11.07 29.35
N LYS A 303 -38.13 -10.36 30.33
CA LYS A 303 -37.76 -8.95 30.16
C LYS A 303 -36.70 -8.82 29.06
N ASP A 304 -36.93 -7.90 28.12
CA ASP A 304 -36.02 -7.61 27.00
C ASP A 304 -35.66 -8.83 26.11
N TRP A 305 -36.45 -9.91 26.13
CA TRP A 305 -36.18 -11.15 25.39
C TRP A 305 -35.85 -10.90 23.91
N THR A 306 -36.59 -10.00 23.26
CA THR A 306 -36.37 -9.63 21.85
C THR A 306 -34.99 -9.05 21.54
N LYS A 307 -34.35 -8.36 22.50
CA LYS A 307 -33.00 -7.82 22.34
C LYS A 307 -31.96 -8.90 22.62
N ILE A 308 -32.17 -9.67 23.68
CA ILE A 308 -31.27 -10.75 24.08
C ILE A 308 -31.09 -11.73 22.92
N ILE A 309 -32.18 -12.19 22.31
CA ILE A 309 -32.15 -13.15 21.19
C ILE A 309 -31.50 -12.54 19.95
N ALA A 310 -31.78 -11.27 19.64
CA ALA A 310 -31.14 -10.60 18.51
C ALA A 310 -29.62 -10.52 18.71
N MET A 311 -29.17 -10.07 19.88
CA MET A 311 -27.75 -9.97 20.21
C MET A 311 -27.07 -11.34 20.23
N GLU A 312 -27.73 -12.37 20.75
CA GLU A 312 -27.21 -13.73 20.76
C GLU A 312 -26.97 -14.24 19.34
N ALA A 313 -27.94 -14.06 18.44
CA ALA A 313 -27.81 -14.47 17.05
C ALA A 313 -26.75 -13.66 16.29
N GLU A 314 -26.67 -12.35 16.50
CA GLU A 314 -25.63 -11.50 15.92
C GLU A 314 -24.22 -11.95 16.37
N VAL A 315 -24.03 -12.19 17.67
CA VAL A 315 -22.77 -12.72 18.21
C VAL A 315 -22.46 -14.11 17.67
N GLY A 316 -23.47 -14.96 17.48
CA GLY A 316 -23.33 -16.27 16.85
C GLY A 316 -22.80 -16.18 15.42
N ILE A 317 -23.40 -15.32 14.61
CA ILE A 317 -22.98 -15.05 13.22
C ILE A 317 -21.54 -14.52 13.19
N ASP A 318 -21.22 -13.54 14.03
CA ASP A 318 -19.87 -12.94 14.06
C ASP A 318 -18.79 -13.96 14.42
N LYS A 319 -19.06 -14.84 15.39
CA LYS A 319 -18.15 -15.93 15.77
C LYS A 319 -17.92 -16.89 14.62
N CYS A 320 -18.98 -17.31 13.92
CA CYS A 320 -18.88 -18.23 12.79
C CYS A 320 -18.11 -17.59 11.62
N ASN A 321 -18.42 -16.34 11.28
CA ASN A 321 -17.72 -15.58 10.23
C ASN A 321 -16.23 -15.38 10.55
N HIS A 322 -15.91 -15.07 11.81
CA HIS A 322 -14.51 -14.98 12.23
C HIS A 322 -13.77 -16.31 12.02
N ALA A 323 -14.40 -17.43 12.41
CA ALA A 323 -13.83 -18.76 12.21
C ALA A 323 -13.69 -19.13 10.71
N LEU A 324 -14.67 -18.78 9.88
CA LEU A 324 -14.63 -18.97 8.42
C LEU A 324 -13.43 -18.25 7.80
N ASN A 325 -13.24 -16.97 8.13
CA ASN A 325 -12.10 -16.18 7.64
C ASN A 325 -10.75 -16.81 8.01
N LEU A 326 -10.62 -17.36 9.22
CA LEU A 326 -9.40 -18.07 9.64
C LEU A 326 -9.16 -19.33 8.79
N LEU A 327 -10.20 -20.12 8.50
CA LEU A 327 -10.08 -21.32 7.66
C LEU A 327 -9.73 -20.96 6.22
N GLU A 328 -10.33 -19.90 5.65
CA GLU A 328 -10.02 -19.44 4.30
C GLU A 328 -8.57 -18.97 4.17
N SER A 329 -8.06 -18.25 5.17
CA SER A 329 -6.64 -17.88 5.21
C SER A 329 -5.74 -19.11 5.26
N GLN A 330 -6.09 -20.13 6.05
CA GLN A 330 -5.34 -21.39 6.11
C GLN A 330 -5.33 -22.13 4.77
N ILE A 331 -6.48 -22.21 4.07
CA ILE A 331 -6.57 -22.80 2.73
C ILE A 331 -5.65 -22.04 1.77
N HIS A 332 -5.68 -20.71 1.81
CA HIS A 332 -4.85 -19.87 0.95
C HIS A 332 -3.35 -20.13 1.19
N GLU A 333 -2.90 -20.17 2.44
CA GLU A 333 -1.52 -20.50 2.79
C GLU A 333 -1.12 -21.91 2.32
N MET A 334 -1.99 -22.90 2.48
CA MET A 334 -1.75 -24.25 2.01
C MET A 334 -1.59 -24.33 0.48
N LYS A 335 -2.46 -23.65 -0.27
CA LYS A 335 -2.37 -23.55 -1.73
C LYS A 335 -1.06 -22.89 -2.15
N ASN A 336 -0.64 -21.82 -1.47
CA ASN A 336 0.62 -21.13 -1.75
C ASN A 336 1.82 -22.06 -1.50
N ARG A 337 1.83 -22.82 -0.40
CA ARG A 337 2.89 -23.81 -0.13
C ARG A 337 2.94 -24.92 -1.18
N ALA A 338 1.80 -25.44 -1.59
CA ALA A 338 1.73 -26.46 -2.64
C ALA A 338 2.23 -25.92 -4.00
N LYS A 339 1.90 -24.67 -4.33
CA LYS A 339 2.38 -23.98 -5.55
C LYS A 339 3.90 -23.78 -5.52
N ILE A 340 4.45 -23.39 -4.37
CA ILE A 340 5.90 -23.28 -4.15
C ILE A 340 6.58 -24.64 -4.38
N HIS A 341 6.07 -25.70 -3.77
CA HIS A 341 6.61 -27.05 -3.93
C HIS A 341 6.51 -27.55 -5.38
N ALA A 342 5.44 -27.18 -6.10
CA ALA A 342 5.29 -27.48 -7.51
C ALA A 342 6.43 -26.87 -8.35
N LEU A 343 6.70 -25.58 -8.16
CA LEU A 343 7.78 -24.85 -8.86
C LEU A 343 9.17 -25.42 -8.56
N SER A 344 9.46 -25.73 -7.29
CA SER A 344 10.78 -26.23 -6.88
C SER A 344 11.10 -27.64 -7.38
N SER A 345 10.09 -28.41 -7.82
CA SER A 345 10.28 -29.76 -8.34
C SER A 345 10.66 -29.79 -9.83
N GLN A 346 10.60 -28.65 -10.52
CA GLN A 346 10.84 -28.53 -11.96
C GLN A 346 12.26 -28.02 -12.31
N THR A 347 13.08 -27.74 -11.30
CA THR A 347 14.51 -27.38 -11.38
C THR A 347 15.35 -28.57 -10.94
#